data_AF-A0A3S1BPP8-F1
#
_entry.id   AF-A0A3S1BPP8-F1
#
_cell.length_a   1.000
_cell.length_b   1.000
_cell.length_c   1.000
_cell.angle_alpha   90.00
_cell.angle_beta   90.00
_cell.angle_gamma   90.00
#
_symmetry.space_group_name_H-M   'P 1'
#
loop_
_entity.id
_entity.type
_entity.pdbx_description
1 polymer ?
#
loop_
_entity_poly.entity_id
_entity_poly.type
_entity_poly.pdbx_seq_one_letter_code
_entity_poly.pdbx_strand_id
1 'polypeptide(L)'
;MNKLTQVGVVGGGYAAALLFAGAAFYLRQLSLDATDQASSGMSAFGDLLLFIGLFGFLALIPTGLALYFLRPFEPFWTVASLVAVVLATTAIWAGLTVVWASNLPNPLWGVGELIGILRLLVAPGLALVFAMAALFAPIRRPRWLLFGAAVTEGLVSLSAVAYWLLA
;
A
#
# COMPACT_ATOMS: atom_id res chain seq x y z
N MET A 1 17.14 21.89 12.86
CA MET A 1 16.79 22.01 11.42
C MET A 1 15.56 22.87 11.29
N ASN A 2 15.52 23.77 10.31
CA ASN A 2 14.31 24.51 9.98
C ASN A 2 13.32 23.60 9.24
N LYS A 3 12.02 23.90 9.34
CA LYS A 3 10.95 23.11 8.70
C LYS A 3 11.16 22.96 7.18
N LEU A 4 11.66 24.01 6.53
CA LEU A 4 11.99 23.99 5.10
C LEU A 4 13.08 22.97 4.76
N THR A 5 14.10 22.82 5.61
CA THR A 5 15.17 21.83 5.43
C THR A 5 14.62 20.41 5.60
N GLN A 6 13.70 20.19 6.54
CA GLN A 6 13.06 18.87 6.72
C GLN A 6 12.23 18.48 5.49
N VAL A 7 11.42 19.41 5.00
CA VAL A 7 10.63 19.21 3.77
C VAL A 7 11.54 18.97 2.57
N GLY A 8 12.64 19.73 2.45
CA GLY A 8 13.62 19.55 1.37
C GLY A 8 14.29 18.18 1.40
N VAL A 9 14.69 17.69 2.58
CA VAL A 9 15.32 16.36 2.72
C VAL A 9 14.33 15.24 2.38
N VAL A 10 13.11 15.32 2.89
CA VAL A 10 12.05 14.33 2.60
C VAL A 10 11.70 14.36 1.11
N GLY A 11 11.46 15.55 0.56
CA GLY A 11 11.14 15.74 -0.86
C GLY A 11 12.26 15.25 -1.78
N GLY A 12 13.51 15.55 -1.44
CA GLY A 12 14.68 15.05 -2.16
C GLY A 12 14.77 13.51 -2.13
N GLY A 13 14.45 12.89 -1.00
CA GLY A 13 14.37 11.43 -0.89
C GLY A 13 13.29 10.81 -1.77
N TYR A 14 12.09 11.41 -1.84
CA TYR A 14 11.04 10.96 -2.77
C TYR A 14 11.45 11.15 -4.23
N ALA A 15 12.10 12.27 -4.57
CA ALA A 15 12.61 12.50 -5.92
C ALA A 15 13.65 11.44 -6.31
N ALA A 16 14.58 11.10 -5.41
CA ALA A 16 15.54 10.03 -5.64
C ALA A 16 14.85 8.67 -5.83
N ALA A 17 13.87 8.32 -4.99
CA ALA A 17 13.10 7.08 -5.13
C ALA A 17 12.37 6.99 -6.48
N LEU A 18 11.78 8.10 -6.95
CA LEU A 18 11.15 8.18 -8.27
C LEU A 18 12.16 7.96 -9.40
N LEU A 19 13.33 8.58 -9.32
CA LEU A 19 14.38 8.42 -10.32
C LEU A 19 14.89 6.98 -10.40
N PHE A 20 15.14 6.33 -9.26
CA PHE A 20 15.55 4.93 -9.23
C PHE A 20 14.49 3.98 -9.77
N ALA A 21 13.22 4.18 -9.38
CA ALA A 21 12.12 3.38 -9.91
C ALA A 21 11.94 3.56 -11.42
N GLY A 22 12.04 4.80 -11.91
CA GLY A 22 11.99 5.11 -13.34
C GLY A 22 13.18 4.52 -14.11
N ALA A 23 14.39 4.58 -13.56
CA ALA A 23 15.57 3.98 -14.16
C ALA A 23 15.44 2.45 -14.26
N ALA A 24 14.96 1.78 -13.21
CA ALA A 24 14.73 0.34 -13.23
C ALA A 24 13.66 -0.07 -14.27
N PHE A 25 12.57 0.68 -14.35
CA PHE A 25 11.56 0.50 -15.40
C PHE A 25 12.17 0.63 -16.80
N TYR A 26 12.95 1.68 -17.04
CA TYR A 26 13.61 1.93 -18.32
C TYR A 26 14.58 0.81 -18.70
N LEU A 27 15.44 0.38 -17.76
CA LEU A 27 16.37 -0.73 -17.98
C LEU A 27 15.65 -2.05 -18.29
N ARG A 28 14.52 -2.31 -17.63
CA ARG A 28 13.71 -3.49 -17.92
C ARG A 28 13.11 -3.43 -19.31
N GLN A 29 12.63 -2.25 -19.74
CA GLN A 29 12.14 -2.06 -21.11
C GLN A 29 13.20 -2.35 -22.16
N LEU A 30 14.46 -1.97 -21.91
CA LEU A 30 15.58 -2.27 -22.81
C LEU A 30 15.95 -3.75 -22.86
N SER A 31 15.51 -4.54 -21.88
CA SER A 31 15.88 -5.96 -21.73
C SER A 31 14.81 -6.93 -22.26
N LEU A 32 13.64 -6.42 -22.69
CA LEU A 32 12.52 -7.23 -23.16
C LEU A 32 12.56 -7.37 -24.69
N ASP A 33 12.37 -8.61 -25.19
CA ASP A 33 12.28 -8.89 -26.62
C ASP A 33 10.84 -8.70 -27.15
N ALA A 34 10.70 -8.49 -28.47
CA ALA A 34 9.40 -8.24 -29.10
C ALA A 34 8.39 -9.39 -28.93
N THR A 35 8.87 -10.61 -28.69
CA THR A 35 8.05 -11.81 -28.42
C THR A 35 7.46 -11.87 -27.01
N ASP A 36 7.99 -11.09 -26.06
CA ASP A 36 7.48 -11.05 -24.68
C ASP A 36 6.25 -10.13 -24.52
N GLN A 37 5.86 -9.40 -25.58
CA GLN A 37 4.74 -8.46 -25.60
C GLN A 37 3.48 -9.03 -26.26
N ALA A 38 3.11 -10.27 -25.93
CA ALA A 38 1.92 -10.92 -26.50
C ALA A 38 0.58 -10.21 -26.16
N SER A 39 0.54 -9.46 -25.06
CA SER A 39 -0.58 -8.58 -24.68
C SER A 39 -0.05 -7.27 -24.10
N SER A 40 -0.14 -6.20 -24.88
CA SER A 40 0.39 -4.87 -24.51
C SER A 40 -0.26 -4.30 -23.24
N GLY A 41 -1.52 -4.64 -22.97
CA GLY A 41 -2.22 -4.23 -21.75
C GLY A 41 -1.70 -4.96 -20.51
N MET A 42 -1.44 -6.26 -20.62
CA MET A 42 -0.94 -7.07 -19.50
C MET A 42 0.51 -6.71 -19.15
N SER A 43 1.34 -6.47 -20.17
CA SER A 43 2.71 -6.00 -19.95
C SER A 43 2.71 -4.62 -19.30
N ALA A 44 1.94 -3.67 -19.82
CA ALA A 44 1.87 -2.31 -19.25
C ALA A 44 1.40 -2.30 -17.78
N PHE A 45 0.42 -3.14 -17.43
CA PHE A 45 -0.05 -3.27 -16.05
C PHE A 45 1.02 -3.89 -15.13
N GLY A 46 1.72 -4.93 -15.59
CA GLY A 46 2.84 -5.52 -14.85
C GLY A 46 3.97 -4.52 -14.62
N ASP A 47 4.28 -3.69 -15.62
CA ASP A 47 5.31 -2.67 -15.50
C ASP A 47 4.92 -1.56 -14.51
N LEU A 48 3.63 -1.20 -14.50
CA LEU A 48 3.06 -0.25 -13.52
C LEU A 48 3.14 -0.82 -12.09
N LEU A 49 2.80 -2.10 -11.90
CA LEU A 49 2.95 -2.77 -10.60
C LEU A 49 4.41 -2.80 -10.14
N LEU A 50 5.35 -3.10 -11.04
CA LEU A 50 6.78 -3.10 -10.72
C LEU A 50 7.27 -1.69 -10.35
N PHE A 51 6.88 -0.68 -11.11
CA PHE A 51 7.22 0.71 -10.84
C PHE A 51 6.67 1.15 -9.48
N ILE A 52 5.38 0.94 -9.20
CA ILE A 52 4.75 1.32 -7.93
C ILE A 52 5.35 0.53 -6.78
N GLY A 53 5.61 -0.77 -6.95
CA GLY A 53 6.22 -1.61 -5.92
C GLY A 53 7.63 -1.15 -5.55
N LEU A 54 8.48 -0.90 -6.55
CA LEU A 54 9.85 -0.44 -6.33
C LEU A 54 9.90 0.98 -5.78
N PHE A 55 9.11 1.90 -6.35
CA PHE A 55 8.96 3.25 -5.82
C PHE A 55 8.49 3.22 -4.37
N GLY A 56 7.42 2.47 -4.07
CA GLY A 56 6.87 2.33 -2.73
C GLY A 56 7.89 1.79 -1.73
N PHE A 57 8.66 0.77 -2.12
CA PHE A 57 9.72 0.21 -1.30
C PHE A 57 10.83 1.22 -1.00
N LEU A 58 11.34 1.92 -2.02
CA LEU A 58 12.37 2.95 -1.85
C LEU A 58 11.83 4.17 -1.08
N ALA A 59 10.55 4.49 -1.26
CA ALA A 59 9.87 5.56 -0.56
C ALA A 59 9.65 5.30 0.93
N LEU A 60 9.87 4.07 1.43
CA LEU A 60 9.82 3.79 2.88
C LEU A 60 10.82 4.64 3.66
N ILE A 61 12.00 4.89 3.10
CA ILE A 61 13.05 5.69 3.75
C ILE A 61 12.62 7.15 3.94
N PRO A 62 12.26 7.92 2.88
CA PRO A 62 11.80 9.30 3.06
C PRO A 62 10.51 9.38 3.87
N THR A 63 9.63 8.39 3.76
CA THR A 63 8.41 8.32 4.58
C THR A 63 8.74 8.12 6.06
N GLY A 64 9.71 7.27 6.39
CA GLY A 64 10.17 7.07 7.78
C GLY A 64 10.78 8.35 8.36
N LEU A 65 11.58 9.08 7.57
CA LEU A 65 12.09 10.39 7.96
C LEU A 65 10.97 11.43 8.16
N ALA A 66 9.98 11.45 7.27
CA ALA A 66 8.82 12.32 7.39
C ALA A 66 8.05 12.05 8.70
N LEU A 67 7.76 10.77 8.98
CA LEU A 67 7.10 10.33 10.21
C LEU A 67 7.92 10.66 11.45
N TYR A 68 9.25 10.56 11.39
CA TYR A 68 10.13 10.98 12.47
C TYR A 68 9.99 12.47 12.78
N PHE A 69 9.97 13.33 11.75
CA PHE A 69 9.77 14.77 11.92
C PHE A 69 8.36 15.14 12.41
N LEU A 70 7.35 14.31 12.09
CA LEU A 70 5.96 14.49 12.53
C LEU A 70 5.69 14.03 13.98
N ARG A 71 6.66 13.41 14.67
CA ARG A 71 6.52 12.97 16.06
C ARG A 71 5.96 14.06 17.01
N PRO A 72 6.43 15.32 16.99
CA PRO A 72 5.92 16.33 17.92
C PRO A 72 4.46 16.75 17.68
N PHE A 73 3.86 16.36 16.55
CA PHE A 73 2.54 16.82 16.15
C PHE A 73 1.46 15.79 16.48
N GLU A 74 0.98 15.81 17.72
CA GLU A 74 -0.05 14.89 18.24
C GLU A 74 -1.33 14.75 17.40
N PRO A 75 -1.96 15.82 16.90
CA PRO A 75 -3.24 15.68 16.18
C PRO A 75 -3.10 14.87 14.89
N PHE A 76 -1.93 14.89 14.23
CA PHE A 76 -1.66 14.03 13.09
C PHE A 76 -1.76 12.55 13.44
N TRP A 77 -1.18 12.14 14.56
CA TRP A 77 -1.21 10.73 14.99
C TRP A 77 -2.61 10.26 15.34
N THR A 78 -3.43 11.14 15.95
CA THR A 78 -4.83 10.84 16.25
C THR A 78 -5.64 10.64 14.97
N VAL A 79 -5.56 11.58 14.02
CA VAL A 79 -6.27 11.48 12.73
C VAL A 79 -5.77 10.28 11.94
N ALA A 80 -4.46 10.06 11.85
CA ALA A 80 -3.87 8.92 11.15
C ALA A 80 -4.36 7.59 11.72
N SER A 81 -4.44 7.46 13.05
CA SER A 81 -4.95 6.24 13.68
C SER A 81 -6.44 6.00 13.42
N LEU A 82 -7.25 7.06 13.40
CA LEU A 82 -8.67 6.96 13.06
C LEU A 82 -8.87 6.51 11.61
N VAL A 83 -8.14 7.14 10.68
CA VAL A 83 -8.16 6.79 9.26
C VAL A 83 -7.70 5.34 9.06
N ALA A 84 -6.65 4.91 9.76
CA ALA A 84 -6.15 3.54 9.66
C ALA A 84 -7.20 2.51 10.11
N VAL A 85 -7.94 2.79 11.20
CA VAL A 85 -9.03 1.92 11.67
C VAL A 85 -10.17 1.86 10.64
N VAL A 86 -10.57 3.00 10.08
CA VAL A 86 -11.61 3.04 9.03
C VAL A 86 -11.16 2.25 7.79
N LEU A 87 -9.91 2.40 7.36
CA LEU A 87 -9.39 1.65 6.23
C LEU A 87 -9.33 0.15 6.55
N ALA A 88 -8.92 -0.24 7.76
CA ALA A 88 -8.90 -1.64 8.19
C ALA A 88 -10.30 -2.27 8.17
N THR A 89 -11.35 -1.55 8.58
CA THR A 89 -12.72 -2.10 8.49
C THR A 89 -13.16 -2.30 7.04
N THR A 90 -12.75 -1.43 6.12
CA THR A 90 -13.01 -1.65 4.68
C THR A 90 -12.29 -2.88 4.13
N ALA A 91 -11.12 -3.25 4.66
CA ALA A 91 -10.40 -4.45 4.23
C ALA A 91 -11.13 -5.73 4.65
N ILE A 92 -11.67 -5.77 5.87
CA ILE A 92 -12.50 -6.90 6.33
C ILE A 92 -13.73 -7.05 5.43
N TRP A 93 -14.40 -5.94 5.12
CA TRP A 93 -15.55 -5.95 4.22
C TRP A 93 -15.19 -6.48 2.83
N ALA A 94 -14.06 -6.03 2.26
CA ALA A 94 -13.56 -6.51 0.98
C ALA A 94 -13.26 -8.02 0.97
N GLY A 95 -12.64 -8.54 2.04
CA GLY A 95 -12.40 -9.98 2.17
C GLY A 95 -13.71 -10.79 2.21
N LEU A 96 -14.73 -10.28 2.90
CA LEU A 96 -16.05 -10.90 2.93
C LEU A 96 -16.74 -10.84 1.56
N THR A 97 -16.70 -9.71 0.85
CA THR A 97 -17.37 -9.63 -0.45
C THR A 97 -16.75 -10.59 -1.46
N VAL A 98 -15.42 -10.75 -1.48
CA VAL A 98 -14.76 -11.68 -2.41
C VAL A 98 -15.12 -13.15 -2.14
N VAL A 99 -15.16 -13.57 -0.87
CA VAL A 99 -15.49 -14.97 -0.52
C VAL A 99 -16.98 -15.28 -0.70
N TRP A 100 -17.86 -14.32 -0.45
CA TRP A 100 -19.32 -14.54 -0.43
C TRP A 100 -20.01 -14.20 -1.76
N ALA A 101 -19.48 -13.25 -2.55
CA ALA A 101 -20.06 -12.87 -3.84
C ALA A 101 -20.04 -14.04 -4.84
N SER A 102 -19.02 -14.90 -4.79
CA SER A 102 -18.91 -16.08 -5.65
C SER A 102 -20.05 -17.11 -5.45
N ASN A 103 -20.81 -16.99 -4.36
CA ASN A 103 -21.87 -17.93 -4.00
C ASN A 103 -23.30 -17.37 -4.18
N LEU A 104 -23.46 -16.11 -4.60
CA LEU A 104 -24.77 -15.43 -4.66
C LEU A 104 -25.12 -14.97 -6.08
N PRO A 105 -26.32 -15.29 -6.61
CA PRO A 105 -26.70 -14.99 -8.00
C PRO A 105 -27.07 -13.52 -8.29
N ASN A 106 -26.79 -12.57 -7.38
CA ASN A 106 -27.24 -11.18 -7.52
C ASN A 106 -26.14 -10.26 -8.08
N PRO A 107 -26.40 -9.51 -9.17
CA PRO A 107 -25.40 -8.68 -9.87
C PRO A 107 -24.78 -7.56 -9.03
N LEU A 108 -25.44 -7.09 -7.97
CA LEU A 108 -24.87 -6.07 -7.06
C LEU A 108 -23.64 -6.59 -6.31
N TRP A 109 -23.56 -7.90 -6.06
CA TRP A 109 -22.41 -8.52 -5.41
C TRP A 109 -21.19 -8.58 -6.32
N GLY A 110 -21.37 -8.69 -7.64
CA GLY A 110 -20.27 -8.65 -8.61
C GLY A 110 -19.52 -7.31 -8.62
N VAL A 111 -20.23 -6.19 -8.39
CA VAL A 111 -19.57 -4.87 -8.23
C VAL A 111 -18.78 -4.82 -6.92
N GLY A 112 -19.33 -5.39 -5.84
CA GLY A 112 -18.65 -5.50 -4.55
C GLY A 112 -17.41 -6.41 -4.58
N GLU A 113 -17.42 -7.43 -5.42
CA GLU A 113 -16.27 -8.31 -5.68
C GLU A 113 -15.15 -7.55 -6.40
N LEU A 114 -15.45 -6.81 -7.47
CA LEU A 114 -14.46 -6.03 -8.20
C LEU A 114 -13.79 -4.96 -7.32
N ILE A 115 -14.60 -4.24 -6.52
CA ILE A 115 -14.08 -3.28 -5.54
C ILE A 115 -13.25 -4.00 -4.47
N GLY A 116 -13.69 -5.18 -4.03
CA GLY A 116 -12.98 -6.00 -3.07
C GLY A 116 -11.59 -6.42 -3.56
N ILE A 117 -11.49 -6.91 -4.80
CA ILE A 117 -10.23 -7.32 -5.44
C ILE A 117 -9.26 -6.13 -5.53
N LEU A 118 -9.73 -4.96 -5.99
CA LEU A 118 -8.88 -3.76 -6.05
C LEU A 118 -8.41 -3.33 -4.66
N ARG A 119 -9.26 -3.46 -3.63
CA ARG A 119 -8.90 -3.11 -2.26
C ARG A 119 -7.91 -4.10 -1.63
N LEU A 120 -8.01 -5.38 -1.97
CA LEU A 120 -7.08 -6.43 -1.56
C LEU A 120 -5.69 -6.23 -2.18
N LEU A 121 -5.62 -5.74 -3.42
CA LEU A 121 -4.36 -5.39 -4.08
C LEU A 121 -3.60 -4.29 -3.30
N VAL A 122 -4.32 -3.34 -2.72
CA VAL A 122 -3.75 -2.20 -1.97
C VAL A 122 -3.44 -2.57 -0.50
N ALA A 123 -4.11 -3.60 0.04
CA ALA A 123 -3.98 -4.02 1.45
C ALA A 123 -2.53 -4.23 1.94
N PRO A 124 -1.64 -4.97 1.23
CA PRO A 124 -0.27 -5.17 1.71
C PRO A 124 0.52 -3.84 1.80
N GLY A 125 0.28 -2.91 0.88
CA GLY A 125 0.88 -1.57 0.93
C GLY A 125 0.41 -0.77 2.14
N LEU A 126 -0.90 -0.81 2.43
CA LEU A 126 -1.46 -0.16 3.62
C LEU A 126 -0.94 -0.78 4.92
N ALA A 127 -0.79 -2.11 4.96
CA ALA A 127 -0.20 -2.81 6.10
C ALA A 127 1.20 -2.26 6.43
N LEU A 128 2.06 -2.07 5.42
CA LEU A 128 3.40 -1.52 5.58
C LEU A 128 3.38 -0.07 6.06
N VAL A 129 2.51 0.77 5.48
CA VAL A 129 2.37 2.18 5.89
C VAL A 129 1.90 2.28 7.34
N PHE A 130 0.91 1.50 7.74
CA PHE A 130 0.41 1.47 9.12
C PHE A 130 1.43 0.89 10.10
N ALA A 131 2.17 -0.16 9.72
CA ALA A 131 3.23 -0.72 10.54
C ALA A 131 4.34 0.33 10.76
N MET A 132 4.75 1.04 9.72
CA MET A 132 5.75 2.08 9.84
C MET A 132 5.23 3.26 10.67
N ALA A 133 4.00 3.70 10.45
CA ALA A 133 3.38 4.72 11.28
C ALA A 133 3.33 4.30 12.76
N ALA A 134 2.99 3.04 13.07
CA ALA A 134 2.99 2.51 14.44
C ALA A 134 4.38 2.59 15.08
N LEU A 135 5.46 2.25 14.34
CA LEU A 135 6.84 2.33 14.85
C LEU A 135 7.25 3.76 15.24
N PHE A 136 6.77 4.77 14.50
CA PHE A 136 7.14 6.17 14.75
C PHE A 136 6.16 6.93 15.65
N ALA A 137 4.94 6.42 15.88
CA ALA A 137 3.93 7.06 16.70
C ALA A 137 4.42 7.23 18.16
N PRO A 138 4.45 8.45 18.72
CA PRO A 138 4.97 8.69 20.07
C PRO A 138 4.01 8.26 21.19
N ILE A 139 2.70 8.35 20.95
CA ILE A 139 1.65 8.11 21.94
C ILE A 139 1.20 6.63 21.89
N ARG A 140 1.00 6.03 23.08
CA ARG A 140 0.62 4.60 23.20
C ARG A 140 -0.69 4.24 22.47
N ARG A 141 -1.75 5.06 22.58
CA ARG A 141 -3.06 4.75 21.98
C ARG A 141 -3.01 4.71 20.44
N PRO A 142 -2.62 5.78 19.72
CA PRO A 142 -2.48 5.75 18.26
C PRO A 142 -1.53 4.65 17.77
N ARG A 143 -0.44 4.37 18.50
CA ARG A 143 0.51 3.30 18.17
C ARG A 143 -0.18 1.94 18.07
N TRP A 144 -0.97 1.58 19.08
CA TRP A 144 -1.67 0.29 19.09
C TRP A 144 -2.79 0.22 18.05
N LEU A 145 -3.49 1.33 17.78
CA LEU A 145 -4.50 1.39 16.73
C LEU A 145 -3.88 1.21 15.34
N LEU A 146 -2.77 1.90 15.05
CA LEU A 146 -2.01 1.76 13.81
C LEU A 146 -1.44 0.34 13.66
N PHE A 147 -0.91 -0.23 14.74
CA PHE A 147 -0.42 -1.60 14.72
C PHE A 147 -1.55 -2.61 14.49
N GLY A 148 -2.69 -2.44 15.16
CA GLY A 148 -3.88 -3.26 14.94
C GLY A 148 -4.36 -3.19 13.48
N ALA A 149 -4.44 -1.98 12.93
CA ALA A 149 -4.77 -1.78 11.51
C ALA A 149 -3.75 -2.46 10.57
N ALA A 150 -2.46 -2.37 10.88
CA ALA A 150 -1.41 -3.04 10.10
C ALA A 150 -1.58 -4.56 10.11
N VAL A 151 -1.84 -5.14 11.28
CA VAL A 151 -2.09 -6.58 11.43
C VAL A 151 -3.35 -7.00 10.66
N THR A 152 -4.44 -6.24 10.74
CA THR A 152 -5.67 -6.56 10.01
C THR A 152 -5.47 -6.53 8.50
N GLU A 153 -4.80 -5.51 7.95
CA GLU A 153 -4.49 -5.45 6.51
C GLU A 153 -3.54 -6.60 6.09
N GLY A 154 -2.57 -6.93 6.93
CA GLY A 154 -1.66 -8.06 6.73
C GLY A 154 -2.38 -9.41 6.71
N LEU A 155 -3.28 -9.64 7.65
CA LEU A 155 -4.05 -10.89 7.70
C LEU A 155 -5.02 -11.03 6.53
N VAL A 156 -5.70 -9.94 6.15
CA VAL A 156 -6.64 -9.94 5.01
C VAL A 156 -5.90 -10.17 3.69
N SER A 157 -4.74 -9.55 3.51
CA SER A 157 -3.92 -9.77 2.31
C SER A 157 -3.37 -11.20 2.26
N LEU A 158 -2.90 -11.75 3.37
CA LEU A 158 -2.46 -13.14 3.46
C LEU A 158 -3.61 -14.12 3.20
N SER A 159 -4.81 -13.87 3.72
CA SER A 159 -5.96 -14.74 3.49
C SER A 159 -6.41 -14.72 2.03
N ALA A 160 -6.34 -13.57 1.36
CA ALA A 160 -6.62 -13.47 -0.07
C ALA A 160 -5.61 -14.26 -0.91
N VAL A 161 -4.31 -14.16 -0.60
CA VAL A 161 -3.27 -14.94 -1.27
C VAL A 161 -3.45 -16.43 -1.02
N ALA A 162 -3.73 -16.83 0.23
CA ALA A 162 -3.98 -18.22 0.58
C ALA A 162 -5.21 -18.77 -0.14
N TYR A 163 -6.30 -18.00 -0.23
CA TYR A 163 -7.48 -18.36 -0.99
C TYR A 163 -7.14 -18.59 -2.47
N TRP A 164 -6.38 -17.69 -3.08
CA TRP A 164 -5.99 -17.82 -4.49
C TRP A 164 -5.07 -19.01 -4.78
N LEU A 165 -4.22 -19.39 -3.83
CA LEU A 165 -3.30 -20.53 -3.99
C LEU A 165 -3.97 -21.90 -3.72
N LEU A 166 -5.08 -21.92 -2.97
CA LEU A 166 -5.75 -23.14 -2.52
C LEU A 166 -7.09 -23.42 -3.22
N ALA A 167 -7.68 -22.42 -3.88
CA ALA A 167 -8.89 -22.55 -4.70
C ALA A 167 -8.55 -23.03 -6.11
#